data_AF-A0A1W9I617-F1
#
_entry.id   AF-A0A1W9I617-F1
#
_cell.length_a   1.000
_cell.length_b   1.000
_cell.length_c   1.000
_cell.angle_alpha   90.00
_cell.angle_beta   90.00
_cell.angle_gamma   90.00
#
_symmetry.space_group_name_H-M   'P 1'
#
loop_
_entity.id
_entity.type
_entity.pdbx_description
1 polymer ?
#
loop_
_entity_poly.entity_id
_entity_poly.type
_entity_poly.pdbx_seq_one_letter_code
_entity_poly.pdbx_strand_id
1 'polypeptide(L)'
;MRAIIFHLLVTFNGSVYAIEGMDKEAVRQVVRTKIPDLRKCFEESNPKGEEGTLIMKWTIDKGGSVSAVSVEDRTTFKDETFLICAKDTVKKWKFENPPQGMVGVVIFPFIFQKN
;
A
#
# COMPACT_ATOMS: atom_id res chain seq x y z
N MET A 1 31.96 -6.49 -3.90
CA MET A 1 30.79 -6.49 -3.02
C MET A 1 29.54 -6.48 -3.89
N ARG A 2 28.89 -7.63 -4.08
CA ARG A 2 27.65 -7.69 -4.85
C ARG A 2 26.56 -7.09 -3.97
N ALA A 3 26.02 -5.93 -4.37
CA ALA A 3 24.78 -5.43 -3.82
C ALA A 3 23.72 -6.51 -4.05
N ILE A 4 23.28 -7.14 -2.98
CA ILE A 4 22.17 -8.09 -3.03
C ILE A 4 20.96 -7.22 -3.33
N ILE A 5 20.60 -7.11 -4.61
CA ILE A 5 19.34 -6.51 -5.04
C ILE A 5 18.26 -7.45 -4.52
N PHE A 6 17.79 -7.20 -3.29
CA PHE A 6 16.60 -7.82 -2.76
C PHE A 6 15.46 -7.48 -3.72
N HIS A 7 15.13 -8.43 -4.59
CA HIS A 7 13.92 -8.35 -5.41
C HIS A 7 12.74 -8.58 -4.47
N LEU A 8 12.38 -7.54 -3.73
CA LEU A 8 11.20 -7.54 -2.90
C LEU A 8 9.98 -7.65 -3.81
N LEU A 9 9.42 -8.83 -3.94
CA LEU A 9 8.15 -9.02 -4.63
C LEU A 9 7.05 -8.60 -3.68
N VAL A 10 6.51 -7.39 -3.91
CA VAL A 10 5.26 -6.98 -3.29
C VAL A 10 4.13 -7.74 -3.98
N THR A 11 3.83 -8.94 -3.48
CA THR A 11 2.79 -9.80 -4.05
C THR A 11 1.43 -9.49 -3.42
N PHE A 12 0.38 -9.73 -4.20
CA PHE A 12 -1.00 -9.48 -3.83
C PHE A 12 -1.70 -10.83 -3.63
N ASN A 13 -2.34 -11.01 -2.47
CA ASN A 13 -3.19 -12.17 -2.21
C ASN A 13 -4.51 -11.79 -1.49
N GLY A 14 -4.91 -10.51 -1.59
CA GLY A 14 -5.99 -9.94 -0.75
C GLY A 14 -7.30 -9.67 -1.47
N SER A 15 -8.39 -9.62 -0.72
CA SER A 15 -9.66 -9.03 -1.15
C SER A 15 -9.54 -7.50 -1.12
N VAL A 16 -9.65 -6.84 -2.28
CA VAL A 16 -9.85 -5.38 -2.32
C VAL A 16 -11.28 -5.10 -1.85
N TYR A 17 -11.42 -4.66 -0.60
CA TYR A 17 -12.70 -4.20 -0.04
C TYR A 17 -12.94 -2.75 -0.46
N ALA A 18 -13.14 -2.52 -1.75
CA ALA A 18 -13.70 -1.26 -2.24
C ALA A 18 -15.20 -1.22 -1.94
N ILE A 19 -15.70 -0.10 -1.38
CA ILE A 19 -17.14 0.13 -1.23
C ILE A 19 -17.80 0.01 -2.63
N GLU A 20 -19.06 -0.42 -2.69
CA GLU A 20 -19.83 -0.54 -3.93
C GLU A 20 -19.68 0.72 -4.79
N GLY A 21 -19.26 0.53 -6.06
CA GLY A 21 -19.14 1.61 -7.04
C GLY A 21 -17.73 1.86 -7.59
N MET A 22 -16.65 1.47 -6.90
CA MET A 22 -15.30 1.61 -7.46
C MET A 22 -14.84 0.37 -8.22
N ASP A 23 -14.21 0.56 -9.37
CA ASP A 23 -13.56 -0.51 -10.12
C ASP A 23 -12.32 -0.99 -9.37
N LYS A 24 -12.38 -2.24 -8.90
CA LYS A 24 -11.29 -2.88 -8.17
C LYS A 24 -10.02 -3.00 -9.02
N GLU A 25 -10.14 -3.18 -10.33
CA GLU A 25 -8.97 -3.31 -11.20
C GLU A 25 -8.30 -1.95 -11.45
N ALA A 26 -9.07 -0.87 -11.59
CA ALA A 26 -8.52 0.48 -11.64
C ALA A 26 -7.72 0.82 -10.38
N VAL A 27 -8.25 0.48 -9.19
CA VAL A 27 -7.53 0.62 -7.91
C VAL A 27 -6.24 -0.22 -7.92
N ARG A 28 -6.30 -1.50 -8.33
CA ARG A 28 -5.13 -2.37 -8.40
C ARG A 28 -4.06 -1.82 -9.34
N GLN A 29 -4.46 -1.27 -10.48
CA GLN A 29 -3.52 -0.72 -11.46
C GLN A 29 -2.73 0.45 -10.86
N VAL A 30 -3.41 1.39 -10.19
CA VAL A 30 -2.74 2.47 -9.45
C VAL A 30 -1.78 1.91 -8.41
N VAL A 31 -2.24 0.98 -7.57
CA VAL A 31 -1.40 0.38 -6.52
C VAL A 31 -0.15 -0.28 -7.11
N ARG A 32 -0.28 -1.06 -8.20
CA ARG A 32 0.86 -1.69 -8.88
C ARG A 32 1.90 -0.67 -9.32
N THR A 33 1.47 0.44 -9.93
CA THR A 33 2.40 1.49 -10.37
C THR A 33 3.11 2.21 -9.21
N LYS A 34 2.57 2.10 -7.99
CA LYS A 34 3.10 2.75 -6.79
C LYS A 34 3.89 1.83 -5.87
N ILE A 35 3.99 0.54 -6.19
CA ILE A 35 4.82 -0.43 -5.46
C ILE A 35 6.27 0.07 -5.26
N PRO A 36 6.95 0.68 -6.25
CA PRO A 36 8.31 1.19 -6.06
C PRO A 36 8.44 2.23 -4.94
N ASP A 37 7.42 3.09 -4.75
CA ASP A 37 7.44 4.11 -3.71
C ASP A 37 7.38 3.48 -2.31
N LEU A 38 6.56 2.43 -2.13
CA LEU A 38 6.49 1.67 -0.88
C LEU A 38 7.74 0.82 -0.63
N ARG A 39 8.32 0.25 -1.70
CA ARG A 39 9.58 -0.48 -1.60
C ARG A 39 10.68 0.44 -1.07
N LYS A 40 10.74 1.69 -1.54
CA LYS A 40 11.71 2.67 -1.05
C LYS A 40 11.56 2.91 0.46
N CYS A 41 10.35 3.06 0.99
CA CYS A 41 10.13 3.16 2.43
C CYS A 41 10.69 1.97 3.21
N PHE A 42 10.51 0.77 2.67
CA PHE A 42 11.04 -0.45 3.27
C PHE A 42 12.56 -0.48 3.19
N GLU A 43 13.17 -0.15 2.05
CA GLU A 43 14.64 -0.15 1.91
C GLU A 43 15.31 0.89 2.82
N GLU A 44 14.70 2.07 2.98
CA GLU A 44 15.23 3.17 3.81
C GLU A 44 15.15 2.88 5.31
N SER A 45 14.18 2.08 5.76
CA SER A 45 14.09 1.66 7.17
C SER A 45 15.12 0.57 7.55
N ASN A 46 15.96 0.13 6.61
CA ASN A 46 16.96 -0.93 6.79
C ASN A 46 16.44 -2.20 7.54
N PRO A 47 15.29 -2.75 7.13
CA PRO A 47 14.77 -3.99 7.68
C PRO A 47 15.80 -5.06 7.35
N LYS A 48 16.18 -5.86 8.33
CA LYS A 48 17.26 -6.85 8.22
C LYS A 48 16.87 -8.06 7.35
N GLY A 49 16.35 -7.83 6.15
CA GLY A 49 15.75 -8.86 5.30
C GLY A 49 14.44 -9.41 5.88
N GLU A 50 13.66 -8.58 6.58
CA GLU A 50 12.40 -9.01 7.18
C GLU A 50 11.35 -9.32 6.11
N GLU A 51 10.77 -10.51 6.18
CA GLU A 51 9.57 -10.85 5.43
C GLU A 51 8.34 -10.52 6.26
N GLY A 52 7.23 -10.22 5.61
CA GLY A 52 6.03 -9.86 6.34
C GLY A 52 4.89 -9.39 5.46
N THR A 53 3.80 -9.02 6.11
CA THR A 53 2.65 -8.41 5.45
C THR A 53 2.38 -7.06 6.07
N LEU A 54 2.37 -6.03 5.24
CA LEU A 54 1.85 -4.70 5.57
C LEU A 54 0.42 -4.60 5.06
N ILE A 55 -0.55 -4.48 5.97
CA ILE A 55 -1.95 -4.34 5.61
C ILE A 55 -2.35 -2.90 5.84
N MET A 56 -2.63 -2.17 4.76
CA MET A 56 -3.02 -0.77 4.86
C MET A 56 -4.46 -0.57 4.45
N LYS A 57 -5.11 0.34 5.15
CA LYS A 57 -6.45 0.83 4.85
C LYS A 57 -6.39 2.31 4.53
N TRP A 58 -7.07 2.74 3.47
CA TRP A 58 -7.18 4.15 3.15
C TRP A 58 -8.54 4.52 2.58
N THR A 59 -8.89 5.79 2.73
CA THR A 59 -10.11 6.37 2.19
C THR A 59 -9.76 7.25 0.99
N ILE A 60 -10.40 7.00 -0.14
CA ILE A 60 -10.36 7.80 -1.37
C ILE A 60 -11.59 8.72 -1.35
N ASP A 61 -11.34 10.02 -1.29
CA ASP A 61 -12.37 11.05 -1.25
C ASP A 61 -12.84 11.46 -2.65
N LYS A 62 -13.84 12.34 -2.70
CA LYS A 62 -14.28 13.03 -3.91
C LYS A 62 -13.07 13.65 -4.61
N GLY A 63 -12.98 13.42 -5.92
CA GLY A 63 -11.84 13.86 -6.70
C GLY A 63 -10.65 12.91 -6.68
N GLY A 64 -10.72 11.73 -6.05
CA GLY A 64 -9.72 10.66 -6.18
C GLY A 64 -8.48 10.81 -5.28
N SER A 65 -8.49 11.76 -4.35
CA SER A 65 -7.40 11.98 -3.39
C SER A 65 -7.57 11.11 -2.14
N VAL A 66 -6.47 10.73 -1.49
CA VAL A 66 -6.52 9.96 -0.25
C VAL A 66 -6.76 10.88 0.96
N SER A 67 -7.87 10.69 1.69
CA SER A 67 -8.26 11.52 2.85
C SER A 67 -7.86 10.92 4.21
N ALA A 68 -7.73 9.61 4.31
CA ALA A 68 -7.27 8.92 5.53
C ALA A 68 -6.43 7.69 5.17
N VAL A 69 -5.44 7.36 6.02
CA VAL A 69 -4.61 6.16 5.91
C VAL A 69 -4.36 5.58 7.30
N SER A 70 -4.52 4.28 7.44
CA SER A 70 -4.22 3.52 8.65
C SER A 70 -3.53 2.20 8.32
N VAL A 71 -2.81 1.66 9.29
CA VAL A 71 -2.24 0.31 9.26
C VAL A 71 -3.16 -0.57 10.07
N GLU A 72 -3.55 -1.73 9.53
CA GLU A 72 -4.41 -2.68 10.23
C GLU A 72 -3.59 -3.54 11.21
N ASP A 73 -4.20 -3.93 12.33
CA ASP A 73 -3.55 -4.68 13.43
C ASP A 73 -2.94 -6.02 13.01
N ARG A 74 -3.42 -6.60 11.90
CA ARG A 74 -2.89 -7.84 11.32
C ARG A 74 -1.56 -7.65 10.57
N THR A 75 -1.06 -6.42 10.47
CA THR A 75 0.28 -6.12 9.93
C THR A 75 1.35 -6.75 10.80
N THR A 76 2.35 -7.39 10.18
CA THR A 76 3.43 -8.08 10.90
C THR A 76 4.61 -7.16 11.22
N PHE A 77 4.73 -6.04 10.51
CA PHE A 77 5.81 -5.07 10.69
C PHE A 77 5.56 -4.19 11.92
N LYS A 78 6.62 -3.96 12.71
CA LYS A 78 6.58 -3.12 13.92
C LYS A 78 7.47 -1.88 13.84
N ASP A 79 8.31 -1.77 12.80
CA ASP A 79 9.18 -0.62 12.61
C ASP A 79 8.35 0.65 12.34
N GLU A 80 8.33 1.57 13.29
CA GLU A 80 7.53 2.80 13.17
C GLU A 80 8.00 3.71 12.04
N THR A 81 9.30 3.74 11.73
CA THR A 81 9.85 4.54 10.62
C THR A 81 9.30 4.05 9.29
N PHE A 82 9.30 2.73 9.08
CA PHE A 82 8.70 2.10 7.92
C PHE A 82 7.20 2.39 7.83
N LEU A 83 6.46 2.17 8.92
CA LEU A 83 5.01 2.36 8.95
C LEU A 83 4.60 3.82 8.71
N ILE A 84 5.35 4.78 9.23
CA ILE A 84 5.14 6.22 8.98
C ILE A 84 5.41 6.54 7.50
N CYS A 85 6.55 6.14 6.95
CA CYS A 85 6.86 6.37 5.54
C CYS A 85 5.80 5.78 4.61
N ALA A 86 5.34 4.56 4.88
CA ALA A 86 4.33 3.89 4.09
C ALA A 86 2.99 4.64 4.09
N LYS A 87 2.55 5.11 5.28
CA LYS A 87 1.35 5.94 5.40
C LYS A 87 1.46 7.24 4.61
N ASP A 88 2.57 7.96 4.77
CA ASP A 88 2.81 9.24 4.09
C ASP A 88 2.90 9.08 2.57
N THR A 89 3.43 7.94 2.11
CA THR A 89 3.48 7.58 0.70
C THR A 89 2.08 7.37 0.14
N VAL A 90 1.25 6.54 0.78
CA VAL A 90 -0.12 6.28 0.30
C VAL A 90 -1.01 7.50 0.40
N LYS A 91 -0.81 8.36 1.39
CA LYS A 91 -1.53 9.63 1.52
C LYS A 91 -1.35 10.55 0.31
N LYS A 92 -0.25 10.40 -0.43
CA LYS A 92 0.07 11.18 -1.66
C LYS A 92 -0.45 10.53 -2.95
N TRP A 93 -1.03 9.34 -2.88
CA TRP A 93 -1.54 8.66 -4.07
C TRP A 93 -2.78 9.33 -4.63
N LYS A 94 -2.95 9.18 -5.95
CA LYS A 94 -4.09 9.67 -6.70
C LYS A 94 -4.76 8.50 -7.41
N PHE A 95 -6.06 8.40 -7.24
CA PHE A 95 -6.91 7.40 -7.88
C PHE A 95 -7.87 8.08 -8.84
N GLU A 96 -8.50 7.26 -9.69
CA GLU A 96 -9.67 7.69 -10.44
C GLU A 96 -10.80 8.08 -9.49
N ASN A 97 -11.67 8.97 -9.95
CA ASN A 97 -12.77 9.46 -9.14
C ASN A 97 -13.74 8.31 -8.81
N PRO A 98 -14.13 8.15 -7.54
CA PRO A 98 -15.24 7.27 -7.21
C PRO A 98 -16.54 7.78 -7.88
N PRO A 99 -17.57 6.93 -8.06
CA PRO A 99 -18.87 7.38 -8.51
C PRO A 99 -19.41 8.55 -7.69
N GLN A 100 -20.27 9.36 -8.32
CA GLN A 100 -20.74 10.61 -7.74
C GLN A 100 -21.37 10.39 -6.35
N GLY A 101 -20.90 11.16 -5.37
CA GLY A 101 -21.42 11.13 -4.00
C GLY A 101 -20.84 10.03 -3.11
N MET A 102 -19.98 9.16 -3.63
CA MET A 102 -19.39 8.06 -2.87
C MET A 102 -17.94 8.37 -2.44
N VAL A 103 -17.51 7.72 -1.36
CA VAL A 103 -16.10 7.60 -0.99
C VAL A 103 -15.66 6.16 -1.22
N GLY A 104 -14.40 5.96 -1.58
CA GLY A 104 -13.79 4.64 -1.62
C GLY A 104 -13.12 4.34 -0.29
N VAL A 105 -13.27 3.14 0.25
CA VAL A 105 -12.38 2.60 1.28
C VAL A 105 -11.64 1.48 0.61
N VAL A 106 -10.33 1.38 0.80
CA VAL A 106 -9.51 0.29 0.27
C VAL A 106 -8.77 -0.32 1.43
N ILE A 107 -8.75 -1.65 1.49
CA ILE A 107 -7.89 -2.43 2.37
C ILE A 107 -7.02 -3.29 1.47
N PHE A 108 -5.69 -3.13 1.56
CA PHE A 108 -4.76 -3.77 0.66
C PHE A 108 -3.58 -4.38 1.42
N PRO A 109 -3.36 -5.70 1.32
CA PRO A 109 -2.16 -6.33 1.83
C PRO A 109 -1.01 -6.20 0.82
N PHE A 110 0.12 -5.73 1.32
CA PHE A 110 1.41 -5.73 0.64
C PHE A 110 2.27 -6.82 1.28
N ILE A 111 2.60 -7.86 0.52
CA ILE A 111 3.39 -9.00 1.01
C ILE A 111 4.85 -8.77 0.64
N PHE A 112 5.73 -8.82 1.63
CA PHE A 112 7.17 -8.62 1.48
C PHE A 112 7.86 -9.97 1.66
N GLN A 113 8.48 -10.48 0.59
CA GLN A 113 9.15 -11.79 0.58
C GLN A 113 10.59 -11.65 0.06
N LYS A 114 11.48 -12.48 0.60
CA LYS A 114 12.82 -12.67 0.07
C LYS A 114 12.74 -13.62 -1.13
N ASN A 115 13.50 -13.29 -2.16
CA ASN A 115 13.59 -14.09 -3.38
C ASN A 115 14.67 -15.17 -3.25
#